data_AF-A0A7V8Y2B1-F1
#
_entry.id   AF-A0A7V8Y2B1-F1
#
_cell.length_a   1.000
_cell.length_b   1.000
_cell.length_c   1.000
_cell.angle_alpha   90.00
_cell.angle_beta   90.00
_cell.angle_gamma   90.00
#
_symmetry.space_group_name_H-M   'P 1'
#
loop_
_entity.id
_entity.type
_entity.pdbx_description
1 polymer ?
#
loop_
_entity_poly.entity_id
_entity_poly.type
_entity_poly.pdbx_seq_one_letter_code
_entity_poly.pdbx_strand_id
1 'polypeptide(L)' 'TAPVRNKLAAAAEYLGVIEPVVRVAKDAPVRMSRPDVVPSTPADPDRLEELSERWGLSGSVDRLRAAISPDDAG' A
#
# COMPACT_ATOMS: atom_id res chain seq x y z
N THR A 1 3.63 37.06 -19.35
CA THR A 1 2.21 36.68 -19.23
C THR A 1 1.61 37.21 -17.93
N ALA A 2 0.83 38.29 -17.99
CA ALA A 2 0.13 38.85 -16.82
C ALA A 2 -0.91 37.91 -16.15
N PRO A 3 -1.65 37.04 -16.87
CA PRO A 3 -2.71 36.22 -16.28
C PRO A 3 -2.25 35.16 -15.26
N VAL A 4 -1.07 34.55 -15.47
CA VAL A 4 -0.53 33.53 -14.54
C VAL A 4 -0.11 34.17 -13.22
N ARG A 5 0.51 35.36 -13.29
CA ARG A 5 0.91 36.10 -12.09
C ARG A 5 -0.29 36.46 -11.22
N ASN A 6 -1.41 36.87 -11.82
CA ASN A 6 -2.64 37.19 -11.09
C ASN A 6 -3.24 35.96 -10.39
N LYS A 7 -3.21 34.78 -11.04
CA LYS A 7 -3.67 33.53 -10.43
C LYS A 7 -2.82 33.11 -9.23
N LEU A 8 -1.49 33.26 -9.34
CA LEU A 8 -0.58 32.96 -8.23
C LEU A 8 -0.77 33.93 -7.06
N ALA A 9 -0.95 35.23 -7.34
CA ALA A 9 -1.21 36.22 -6.31
C ALA A 9 -2.53 35.94 -5.56
N ALA A 10 -3.59 35.58 -6.28
CA ALA A 10 -4.87 35.22 -5.69
C ALA A 10 -4.82 33.94 -4.82
N ALA A 11 -3.85 33.05 -5.05
CA ALA A 11 -3.67 31.80 -4.31
C ALA A 11 -2.56 31.86 -3.25
N ALA A 12 -1.94 33.02 -3.02
CA ALA A 12 -0.72 33.15 -2.22
C ALA A 12 -0.88 32.61 -0.78
N GLU A 13 -2.01 32.89 -0.12
CA GLU A 13 -2.27 32.41 1.25
C GLU A 13 -2.42 30.89 1.30
N TYR A 14 -3.13 30.31 0.33
CA TYR A 14 -3.27 28.85 0.19
C TYR A 14 -1.89 28.21 -0.03
N LEU A 15 -1.14 28.70 -1.03
CA LEU A 15 0.20 28.19 -1.34
C LEU A 15 1.19 28.35 -0.18
N GLY A 16 1.02 29.35 0.67
CA GLY A 16 1.86 29.59 1.85
C GLY A 16 1.77 28.51 2.92
N VAL A 17 0.69 27.71 2.94
CA VAL A 17 0.46 26.68 3.98
C VAL A 17 0.32 25.26 3.45
N ILE A 18 0.33 25.04 2.13
CA ILE A 18 0.05 23.70 1.57
C ILE A 18 1.17 22.68 1.77
N GLU A 19 2.39 23.12 2.07
CA GLU A 19 3.55 22.24 2.07
C GLU A 19 3.38 20.99 2.94
N PRO A 20 2.85 21.06 4.18
CA PRO A 20 2.60 19.88 5.02
C PRO A 20 1.50 18.94 4.48
N VAL A 21 0.61 19.44 3.61
CA VAL A 21 -0.47 18.64 3.02
C VAL A 21 0.01 17.91 1.78
N VAL A 22 0.84 18.55 0.97
CA VAL A 22 1.31 17.98 -0.31
C VAL A 22 2.59 17.15 -0.16
N ARG A 23 3.40 17.43 0.86
CA ARG A 23 4.58 16.62 1.17
C ARG A 23 4.20 15.48 2.09
N VAL A 24 4.53 14.27 1.69
CA VAL A 24 4.40 13.09 2.55
C VAL A 24 5.29 13.23 3.79
N ALA A 25 4.77 12.85 4.95
CA ALA A 25 5.56 12.71 6.18
C ALA A 25 6.57 11.55 6.00
N LYS A 26 7.86 11.86 6.09
CA LYS A 26 8.95 10.87 5.88
C LYS A 26 9.38 10.18 7.16
N ASP A 27 8.97 10.70 8.31
CA ASP A 27 9.31 10.30 9.66
C ASP A 27 8.09 9.78 10.44
N ALA A 28 7.04 9.38 9.72
CA ALA A 28 5.88 8.76 10.31
C ALA A 28 6.32 7.54 11.16
N PRO A 29 5.83 7.40 12.40
CA PRO A 29 6.27 6.33 13.31
C PRO A 29 5.61 5.01 12.93
N VAL A 30 5.96 4.45 11.77
CA VAL A 30 5.33 3.24 11.24
C VAL A 30 5.61 2.05 12.17
N ARG A 31 4.57 1.25 12.43
CA ARG A 31 4.66 0.01 13.22
C ARG A 31 4.40 -1.16 12.30
N MET A 32 5.36 -2.07 12.21
CA MET A 32 5.23 -3.30 11.44
C MET A 32 4.58 -4.38 12.29
N SER A 33 3.61 -5.11 11.74
CA SER A 33 3.03 -6.28 12.43
C SER A 33 3.93 -7.51 12.35
N ARG A 34 4.81 -7.58 11.34
CA ARG A 34 5.72 -8.67 11.00
C ARG A 34 6.93 -8.12 10.21
N PRO A 35 7.98 -8.93 9.95
CA PRO A 35 9.02 -8.55 8.99
C PRO A 35 8.46 -8.18 7.61
N ASP A 36 9.18 -7.37 6.87
CA ASP A 36 8.81 -6.85 5.54
C ASP A 36 9.13 -7.83 4.39
N VAL A 37 9.81 -8.94 4.69
CA VAL A 37 10.05 -10.03 3.76
C VAL A 37 8.74 -10.77 3.46
N VAL A 38 8.42 -10.90 2.18
CA VAL A 38 7.26 -11.69 1.73
C VAL A 38 7.53 -13.17 2.02
N PRO A 39 6.66 -13.86 2.78
CA PRO A 39 6.87 -15.27 3.08
C PRO A 39 6.53 -16.14 1.87
N SER A 40 7.29 -17.22 1.69
CA SER A 40 7.09 -18.19 0.60
C SER A 40 5.90 -19.14 0.83
N THR A 41 5.36 -19.15 2.05
CA THR A 41 4.17 -19.91 2.43
C THR A 41 3.29 -19.11 3.40
N PRO A 42 1.98 -19.37 3.49
CA PRO A 42 1.13 -18.76 4.50
C PRO A 42 1.63 -19.05 5.92
N ALA A 43 1.66 -18.02 6.77
CA ALA A 43 2.06 -18.18 8.17
C ALA A 43 1.14 -19.11 8.97
N ASP A 44 -0.13 -19.21 8.56
CA ASP A 44 -1.13 -20.13 9.12
C ASP A 44 -2.03 -20.63 7.96
N PRO A 45 -1.73 -21.80 7.38
CA PRO A 45 -2.45 -22.32 6.22
C PRO A 45 -3.92 -22.64 6.52
N ASP A 46 -4.20 -23.24 7.67
CA ASP A 46 -5.55 -23.68 8.06
C ASP A 46 -6.45 -22.47 8.30
N ARG A 47 -5.94 -21.47 9.02
CA ARG A 47 -6.70 -20.24 9.26
C ARG A 47 -6.95 -19.45 7.98
N LEU A 48 -6.00 -19.47 7.04
CA LEU A 48 -6.17 -18.84 5.74
C LEU A 48 -7.27 -19.52 4.93
N GLU A 49 -7.37 -20.86 4.98
CA GLU A 49 -8.42 -21.60 4.28
C GLU A 49 -9.81 -21.29 4.86
N GLU A 50 -9.96 -21.31 6.18
CA GLU A 50 -11.22 -20.97 6.85
C GLU A 50 -11.72 -19.56 6.46
N LEU A 51 -10.81 -18.57 6.44
CA LEU A 51 -11.15 -17.20 6.05
C LEU A 51 -11.46 -17.08 4.55
N SER A 52 -10.76 -17.86 3.74
CA SER A 52 -10.95 -17.92 2.29
C SER A 52 -12.36 -18.42 1.95
N GLU A 53 -12.78 -19.54 2.54
CA GLU A 53 -14.13 -20.07 2.38
C GLU A 53 -15.19 -19.09 2.90
N ARG A 54 -14.97 -18.54 4.11
CA ARG A 54 -15.92 -17.62 4.74
C ARG A 54 -16.22 -16.39 3.89
N TRP A 55 -15.24 -15.87 3.16
CA TRP A 55 -15.37 -14.65 2.36
C TRP A 55 -15.43 -14.90 0.85
N GLY A 56 -15.46 -16.17 0.41
CA GLY A 56 -15.54 -16.53 -1.01
C GLY A 56 -14.29 -16.14 -1.81
N LEU A 57 -13.10 -16.31 -1.23
CA LEU A 57 -11.82 -15.84 -1.80
C LEU A 57 -10.95 -16.95 -2.40
N SER A 58 -11.40 -18.21 -2.41
CA SER A 58 -10.58 -19.39 -2.76
C SER A 58 -9.77 -19.19 -4.04
N GLY A 59 -10.41 -18.78 -5.14
CA GLY A 59 -9.70 -18.57 -6.41
C GLY A 59 -8.61 -17.49 -6.37
N SER A 60 -8.75 -16.46 -5.53
CA SER A 60 -7.70 -15.43 -5.36
C SER A 60 -6.59 -15.89 -4.41
N VAL A 61 -6.93 -16.63 -3.35
CA VAL A 61 -5.97 -17.21 -2.41
C VAL A 61 -5.10 -18.26 -3.10
N ASP A 62 -5.69 -19.11 -3.95
CA ASP A 62 -4.94 -20.13 -4.70
C ASP A 62 -3.93 -19.51 -5.67
N ARG A 63 -4.34 -18.46 -6.40
CA ARG A 63 -3.42 -17.72 -7.28
C ARG A 63 -2.28 -17.07 -6.50
N LEU A 64 -2.57 -16.52 -5.32
CA LEU A 64 -1.54 -15.93 -4.46
C LEU A 64 -0.57 -17.00 -3.97
N ARG A 65 -1.07 -18.14 -3.46
CA ARG A 65 -0.22 -19.27 -3.02
C ARG A 65 0.69 -19.73 -4.16
N ALA A 66 0.16 -19.90 -5.36
CA ALA A 66 0.95 -20.26 -6.54
C ALA A 66 2.03 -19.22 -6.88
N ALA A 67 1.77 -17.93 -6.68
CA ALA A 67 2.71 -16.86 -7.01
C ALA A 67 3.82 -16.64 -5.97
N ILE A 68 3.57 -16.96 -4.70
CA ILE A 68 4.55 -16.76 -3.61
C ILE A 68 5.35 -18.03 -3.29
N SER A 69 4.82 -19.20 -3.66
CA SER A 69 5.58 -20.44 -3.59
C SER A 69 6.85 -20.28 -4.43
N PRO A 70 8.02 -20.70 -3.92
CA PRO A 70 9.19 -20.78 -4.76
C PRO A 70 8.85 -21.75 -5.89
N ASP A 71 9.15 -21.38 -7.13
CA ASP A 71 8.95 -22.28 -8.26
C ASP A 71 9.62 -23.64 -7.94
N ASP A 72 8.92 -24.74 -8.23
CA ASP A 72 9.59 -25.99 -8.64
C ASP A 72 10.23 -25.74 -10.02
N ALA A 73 11.13 -24.77 -10.12
CA ALA A 73 11.98 -24.53 -11.29
C ALA A 73 13.34 -25.13 -10.95
N GLY A 74 13.73 -26.13 -11.74
CA GLY A 74 15.07 -26.72 -11.70
C GLY A 74 16.19 -25.73 -11.96
#